data_AF-A0A7S2T214-F1
#
_entry.id   AF-A0A7S2T214-F1
#
_cell.length_a   1.000
_cell.length_b   1.000
_cell.length_c   1.000
_cell.angle_alpha   90.00
_cell.angle_beta   90.00
_cell.angle_gamma   90.00
#
_symmetry.space_group_name_H-M   'P 1'
#
loop_
_entity.id
_entity.type
_entity.pdbx_description
1 polymer ?
#
loop_
_entity_poly.entity_id
_entity_poly.type
_entity_poly.pdbx_seq_one_letter_code
_entity_poly.pdbx_strand_id
1 'polypeptide(L)'
;EAGEEGPGGGEDLVCEECGVEEFKYKCPACGLRTCSLKCVKAHKERTGCTGVRDRTQYKPMDKLGDREMFSDISFLDDVKRVRDVARRSRPIPPRKENNLPHFMKTLRFQARKRGVRLLFLQPGMERRKENSTFYHRGKDRLYWRVQWRFDSVEGAFIDQR
;
A
#
# COMPACT_ATOMS: atom_id res chain seq x y z
N GLU A 1 -43.64 25.69 31.98
CA GLU A 1 -43.06 25.66 33.34
C GLU A 1 -41.83 24.79 33.31
N ALA A 2 -40.73 25.28 33.89
CA ALA A 2 -39.46 24.63 34.28
C ALA A 2 -38.85 23.58 33.32
N GLY A 3 -37.67 23.75 32.71
CA GLY A 3 -36.45 24.33 33.25
C GLY A 3 -35.52 23.22 33.73
N GLU A 4 -34.60 22.76 32.89
CA GLU A 4 -33.37 22.07 33.29
C GLU A 4 -32.21 22.62 32.47
N GLU A 5 -31.74 23.79 32.89
CA GLU A 5 -30.42 24.31 32.53
C GLU A 5 -29.38 23.54 33.36
N GLY A 6 -28.57 22.72 32.69
CA GLY A 6 -27.41 22.07 33.29
C GLY A 6 -26.27 23.07 33.55
N PRO A 7 -25.46 22.89 34.62
CA PRO A 7 -24.46 23.85 35.06
C PRO A 7 -23.23 23.86 34.15
N GLY A 8 -22.48 24.95 34.22
CA GLY A 8 -21.43 25.33 33.28
C GLY A 8 -20.16 24.48 33.26
N GLY A 9 -19.31 24.81 32.27
CA GLY A 9 -18.00 24.21 32.07
C GLY A 9 -17.25 24.83 30.89
N GLY A 10 -17.03 26.15 30.89
CA GLY A 10 -16.28 26.88 29.87
C GLY A 10 -14.76 26.61 29.84
N GLU A 11 -14.31 25.52 30.49
CA GLU A 11 -12.90 25.18 30.70
C GLU A 11 -12.42 24.03 29.78
N ASP A 12 -13.35 23.40 29.04
CA ASP A 12 -13.11 22.19 28.26
C ASP A 12 -12.82 22.43 26.76
N LEU A 13 -12.79 23.69 26.32
CA LEU A 13 -12.64 24.03 24.91
C LEU A 13 -11.20 24.26 24.47
N VAL A 14 -10.22 24.25 25.38
CA VAL A 14 -8.81 24.54 25.06
C VAL A 14 -7.98 23.29 24.76
N CYS A 15 -6.91 23.46 24.00
CA CYS A 15 -5.94 22.42 23.72
C CYS A 15 -5.18 22.01 24.98
N GLU A 16 -5.13 20.71 25.27
CA GLU A 16 -4.46 20.15 26.45
C GLU A 16 -2.93 20.08 26.34
N GLU A 17 -2.36 20.33 25.15
CA GLU A 17 -0.89 20.42 24.97
C GLU A 17 -0.36 21.84 25.08
N CYS A 18 -1.00 22.82 24.44
CA CYS A 18 -0.50 24.19 24.45
C CYS A 18 -1.26 25.10 25.43
N GLY A 19 -2.52 24.80 25.76
CA GLY A 19 -3.36 25.64 26.63
C GLY A 19 -3.71 27.01 26.06
N VAL A 20 -3.34 27.32 24.82
CA VAL A 20 -3.51 28.66 24.21
C VAL A 20 -4.77 28.75 23.35
N GLU A 21 -4.92 27.81 22.42
CA GLU A 21 -6.00 27.82 21.44
C GLU A 21 -7.08 26.78 21.76
N GLU A 22 -8.25 26.97 21.19
CA GLU A 22 -9.34 26.00 21.27
C GLU A 22 -8.95 24.65 20.62
N PHE A 23 -9.40 23.54 21.19
CA PHE A 23 -9.13 22.22 20.64
C PHE A 23 -9.91 22.02 19.34
N LYS A 24 -9.27 21.36 18.38
CA LYS A 24 -9.87 21.02 17.09
C LYS A 24 -9.89 19.52 16.82
N TYR A 25 -8.97 18.79 17.43
CA TYR A 25 -8.75 17.38 17.18
C TYR A 25 -8.66 16.61 18.50
N LYS A 26 -9.11 15.35 18.49
CA LYS A 26 -8.99 14.42 19.61
C LYS A 26 -8.19 13.20 19.21
N CYS A 27 -7.18 12.84 20.00
CA CYS A 27 -6.37 11.66 19.72
C CYS A 27 -7.22 10.38 19.88
N PRO A 28 -7.27 9.48 18.88
CA PRO A 28 -8.11 8.27 18.96
C PRO A 28 -7.56 7.21 19.91
N ALA A 29 -6.29 7.30 20.33
CA ALA A 29 -5.65 6.36 21.25
C ALA A 29 -5.84 6.77 22.72
N CYS A 30 -5.46 7.99 23.08
CA CYS A 30 -5.48 8.48 24.46
C CYS A 30 -6.60 9.49 24.76
N GLY A 31 -7.33 9.96 23.75
CA GLY A 31 -8.40 10.94 23.92
C GLY A 31 -7.94 12.39 24.11
N LEU A 32 -6.63 12.66 24.06
CA LEU A 32 -6.07 13.99 24.32
C LEU A 32 -6.51 15.03 23.27
N ARG A 33 -6.91 16.22 23.74
CA ARG A 33 -7.44 17.31 22.91
C ARG A 33 -6.32 18.22 22.40
N THR A 34 -6.28 18.46 21.09
CA THR A 34 -5.21 19.22 20.42
C THR A 34 -5.77 20.25 19.43
N CYS A 35 -5.13 21.43 19.30
CA CYS A 35 -5.55 22.46 18.33
C CYS A 35 -4.94 22.25 16.93
N SER A 36 -3.71 21.72 16.84
CA SER A 36 -2.93 21.69 15.61
C SER A 36 -2.03 20.46 15.47
N LEU A 37 -1.50 20.24 14.27
CA LEU A 37 -0.56 19.13 13.99
C LEU A 37 0.69 19.18 14.88
N LYS A 38 1.17 20.38 15.24
CA LYS A 38 2.31 20.54 16.14
C LYS A 38 1.99 19.96 17.52
N CYS A 39 0.81 20.26 18.07
CA CYS A 39 0.33 19.70 19.33
C CYS A 39 0.07 18.18 19.22
N VAL A 40 -0.42 17.70 18.08
CA VAL A 40 -0.58 16.26 17.84
C VAL A 40 0.77 15.54 17.88
N LYS A 41 1.82 16.10 17.28
CA LYS A 41 3.15 15.48 17.30
C LYS A 41 3.81 15.59 18.67
N ALA A 42 3.74 16.76 19.29
CA ALA A 42 4.32 17.03 20.61
C ALA A 42 3.77 16.06 21.67
N HIS A 43 2.45 15.83 21.72
CA HIS A 43 1.91 14.87 22.69
C HIS A 43 2.36 13.45 22.41
N LYS A 44 2.43 13.03 21.14
CA LYS A 44 2.86 11.67 20.78
C LYS A 44 4.30 11.42 21.21
N GLU A 45 5.17 12.41 21.05
CA GLU A 45 6.56 12.35 21.51
C GLU A 45 6.64 12.36 23.04
N ARG A 46 5.90 13.26 23.71
CA ARG A 46 5.90 13.40 25.17
C ARG A 46 5.32 12.19 25.91
N THR A 47 4.23 11.61 25.38
CA THR A 47 3.48 10.51 26.02
C THR A 47 3.81 9.14 25.45
N GLY A 48 4.65 9.06 24.41
CA GLY A 48 4.90 7.82 23.67
C GLY A 48 3.66 7.26 22.97
N CYS A 49 2.64 8.09 22.73
CA CYS A 49 1.36 7.65 22.18
C CYS A 49 1.49 7.31 20.68
N THR A 50 1.00 6.13 20.29
CA THR A 50 0.95 5.68 18.89
C THR A 50 -0.01 6.55 18.06
N GLY A 51 -1.06 7.07 18.70
CA GLY A 51 -2.16 7.76 18.05
C GLY A 51 -3.06 6.85 17.22
N VAL A 52 -3.00 5.53 17.45
CA VAL A 52 -3.89 4.53 16.84
C VAL A 52 -4.75 3.92 17.94
N ARG A 53 -6.07 3.92 17.75
CA ARG A 53 -7.01 3.29 18.69
C ARG A 53 -6.74 1.79 18.76
N ASP A 54 -6.60 1.26 19.98
CA ASP A 54 -6.59 -0.18 20.19
C ASP A 54 -8.00 -0.74 19.97
N ARG A 55 -8.16 -1.51 18.89
CA ARG A 55 -9.43 -2.14 18.52
C ARG A 55 -9.66 -3.46 19.26
N THR A 56 -8.64 -4.00 19.90
CA THR A 56 -8.64 -5.33 20.54
C THR A 56 -8.63 -5.25 22.06
N GLN A 57 -8.78 -4.04 22.61
CA GLN A 57 -8.83 -3.84 24.05
C GLN A 57 -10.00 -4.61 24.67
N TYR A 58 -9.71 -5.39 25.71
CA TYR A 58 -10.73 -6.11 26.47
C TYR A 58 -11.79 -5.14 27.02
N LYS A 59 -13.06 -5.50 26.83
CA LYS A 59 -14.20 -4.81 27.44
C LYS A 59 -15.00 -5.81 28.27
N PRO A 60 -15.37 -5.44 29.52
CA PRO A 60 -16.25 -6.28 30.32
C PRO A 60 -17.61 -6.41 29.65
N MET A 61 -18.29 -7.54 29.87
CA MET A 61 -19.57 -7.87 29.24
C MET A 61 -20.62 -6.78 29.44
N ASP A 62 -20.65 -6.15 30.62
CA ASP A 62 -21.60 -5.09 30.95
C ASP A 62 -21.47 -3.84 30.06
N LYS A 63 -20.31 -3.66 29.41
CA LYS A 63 -20.03 -2.54 28.50
C LYS A 63 -20.06 -2.94 27.03
N LEU A 64 -20.40 -4.20 26.73
CA LEU A 64 -20.52 -4.71 25.36
C LEU A 64 -21.89 -4.35 24.79
N GLY A 65 -22.02 -3.10 24.34
CA GLY A 65 -23.21 -2.62 23.62
C GLY A 65 -23.07 -2.69 22.10
N ASP A 66 -24.10 -2.24 21.38
CA ASP A 66 -24.15 -2.26 19.90
C ASP A 66 -22.94 -1.57 19.25
N ARG A 67 -22.48 -0.46 19.83
CA ARG A 67 -21.30 0.27 19.33
C ARG A 67 -20.05 -0.60 19.30
N GLU A 68 -19.87 -1.44 20.30
CA GLU A 68 -18.72 -2.34 20.37
C GLU A 68 -18.88 -3.49 19.37
N MET A 69 -20.08 -4.04 19.25
CA MET A 69 -20.41 -5.02 18.22
C MET A 69 -20.12 -4.51 16.80
N PHE A 70 -20.53 -3.28 16.45
CA PHE A 70 -20.23 -2.69 15.15
C PHE A 70 -18.72 -2.44 14.95
N SER A 71 -18.01 -2.06 16.01
CA SER A 71 -16.55 -1.92 15.98
C SER A 71 -15.87 -3.24 15.64
N ASP A 72 -16.34 -4.35 16.23
CA ASP A 72 -15.82 -5.70 16.00
C ASP A 72 -16.14 -6.21 14.60
N ILE A 73 -17.36 -6.02 14.11
CA ILE A 73 -17.74 -6.36 12.73
C ILE A 73 -16.83 -5.60 11.74
N SER A 74 -16.67 -4.30 11.94
CA SER A 74 -15.79 -3.47 11.11
C SER A 74 -14.34 -3.95 11.16
N PHE A 75 -13.88 -4.46 12.32
CA PHE A 75 -12.54 -4.99 12.47
C PHE A 75 -12.36 -6.29 11.67
N LEU A 76 -13.32 -7.22 11.78
CA LEU A 76 -13.29 -8.47 11.02
C LEU A 76 -13.34 -8.24 9.51
N ASP A 77 -14.11 -7.26 9.05
CA ASP A 77 -14.19 -6.93 7.63
C ASP A 77 -12.91 -6.27 7.12
N ASP A 78 -12.25 -5.42 7.91
CA ASP A 78 -10.91 -4.92 7.58
C ASP A 78 -9.89 -6.05 7.46
N VAL A 79 -9.90 -7.01 8.37
CA VAL A 79 -9.00 -8.18 8.32
C VAL A 79 -9.27 -9.01 7.07
N LYS A 80 -10.55 -9.28 6.74
CA LYS A 80 -10.93 -9.97 5.49
C LYS A 80 -10.42 -9.20 4.27
N ARG A 81 -10.59 -7.88 4.24
CA ARG A 81 -10.14 -7.02 3.15
C ARG A 81 -8.62 -7.08 2.97
N VAL A 82 -7.85 -6.96 4.04
CA VAL A 82 -6.37 -7.05 3.99
C VAL A 82 -5.93 -8.42 3.47
N ARG A 83 -6.54 -9.52 3.96
CA ARG A 83 -6.26 -10.87 3.47
C ARG A 83 -6.57 -11.01 1.99
N ASP A 84 -7.70 -10.48 1.53
CA ASP A 84 -8.11 -10.59 0.14
C ASP A 84 -7.22 -9.75 -0.79
N VAL A 85 -6.82 -8.55 -0.36
CA VAL A 85 -5.80 -7.75 -1.05
C VAL A 85 -4.49 -8.52 -1.14
N ALA A 86 -3.98 -9.05 -0.02
CA ALA A 86 -2.76 -9.85 -0.03
C ALA A 86 -2.86 -11.06 -0.97
N ARG A 87 -4.02 -11.73 -1.02
CA ARG A 87 -4.27 -12.85 -1.94
C ARG A 87 -4.27 -12.42 -3.41
N ARG A 88 -4.85 -11.26 -3.75
CA ARG A 88 -4.90 -10.73 -5.13
C ARG A 88 -3.55 -10.14 -5.58
N SER A 89 -2.84 -9.51 -4.66
CA SER A 89 -1.53 -8.89 -4.87
C SER A 89 -0.38 -9.90 -4.74
N ARG A 90 -0.66 -11.17 -4.40
CA ARG A 90 0.36 -12.22 -4.44
C ARG A 90 0.96 -12.24 -5.84
N PRO A 91 2.27 -11.99 -5.99
CA PRO A 91 2.92 -12.17 -7.26
C PRO A 91 2.66 -13.60 -7.69
N ILE A 92 2.23 -13.78 -8.95
CA ILE A 92 2.06 -15.10 -9.54
C ILE A 92 3.36 -15.86 -9.24
N PRO A 93 3.31 -16.96 -8.48
CA PRO A 93 4.53 -17.71 -8.19
C PRO A 93 5.16 -18.04 -9.54
N PRO A 94 6.48 -17.91 -9.69
CA PRO A 94 7.13 -18.21 -10.95
C PRO A 94 6.68 -19.62 -11.35
N ARG A 95 5.91 -19.73 -12.44
CA ARG A 95 5.58 -21.04 -13.02
C ARG A 95 6.91 -21.77 -13.12
N LYS A 96 7.01 -22.99 -12.58
CA LYS A 96 8.22 -23.83 -12.71
C LYS A 96 8.71 -23.67 -14.15
N GLU A 97 9.95 -23.22 -14.32
CA GLU A 97 10.53 -22.73 -15.60
C GLU A 97 10.50 -23.74 -16.76
N ASN A 98 10.03 -24.95 -16.47
CA ASN A 98 9.96 -26.10 -17.35
C ASN A 98 9.06 -25.86 -18.57
N ASN A 99 8.06 -24.96 -18.51
CA ASN A 99 7.11 -24.72 -19.60
C ASN A 99 7.47 -23.53 -20.53
N LEU A 100 8.71 -23.03 -20.50
CA LEU A 100 9.18 -22.11 -21.56
C LEU A 100 9.51 -22.92 -22.82
N PRO A 101 9.05 -22.50 -24.02
CA PRO A 101 9.48 -23.08 -25.28
C PRO A 101 11.01 -23.08 -25.42
N HIS A 102 11.56 -24.08 -26.13
CA HIS A 102 13.01 -24.27 -26.25
C HIS A 102 13.74 -23.03 -26.80
N PHE A 103 13.14 -22.29 -27.73
CA PHE A 103 13.71 -21.06 -28.27
C PHE A 103 13.87 -19.97 -27.19
N MET A 104 12.92 -19.83 -26.26
CA MET A 104 12.99 -18.86 -25.16
C MET A 104 14.03 -19.26 -24.11
N LYS A 105 14.16 -20.57 -23.84
CA LYS A 105 15.22 -21.09 -22.97
C LYS A 105 16.60 -20.79 -23.56
N THR A 106 16.77 -21.03 -24.86
CA THR A 106 18.01 -20.73 -25.59
C THR A 106 18.32 -19.23 -25.55
N LEU A 107 17.34 -18.38 -25.85
CA LEU A 107 17.50 -16.92 -25.83
C LEU A 107 17.96 -16.42 -24.46
N ARG A 108 17.30 -16.88 -23.39
CA ARG A 108 17.67 -16.51 -22.01
C ARG A 108 19.07 -16.98 -21.63
N PHE A 109 19.43 -18.20 -22.00
CA PHE A 109 20.77 -18.73 -21.76
C PHE A 109 21.84 -17.88 -22.46
N GLN A 110 21.62 -17.56 -23.74
CA GLN A 110 22.56 -16.77 -24.53
C GLN A 110 22.67 -15.31 -24.08
N ALA A 111 21.57 -14.72 -23.60
CA ALA A 111 21.57 -13.41 -22.96
C ALA A 111 22.39 -13.43 -21.66
N ARG A 112 22.15 -14.42 -20.80
CA ARG A 112 22.88 -14.58 -19.54
C ARG A 112 24.37 -14.82 -19.76
N LYS A 113 24.75 -15.63 -20.76
CA LYS A 113 26.14 -15.86 -21.16
C LYS A 113 26.86 -14.55 -21.53
N ARG A 114 26.13 -13.55 -22.03
CA ARG A 114 26.62 -12.22 -22.40
C ARG A 114 26.40 -11.16 -21.31
N GLY A 115 26.10 -11.59 -20.07
CA GLY A 115 25.91 -10.69 -18.93
C GLY A 115 24.55 -9.98 -18.85
N VAL A 116 23.60 -10.32 -19.73
CA VAL A 116 22.26 -9.69 -19.76
C VAL A 116 21.25 -10.55 -19.01
N ARG A 117 20.61 -9.97 -17.98
CA ARG A 117 19.51 -10.61 -17.25
C ARG A 117 18.20 -10.42 -18.00
N LEU A 118 17.78 -11.42 -18.77
CA LEU A 118 16.51 -11.41 -19.51
C LEU A 118 15.34 -11.92 -18.65
N LEU A 119 14.31 -11.09 -18.48
CA LEU A 119 13.06 -11.43 -17.79
C LEU A 119 11.90 -11.49 -18.78
N PHE A 120 11.13 -12.58 -18.78
CA PHE A 120 9.94 -12.72 -19.63
C PHE A 120 8.69 -12.31 -18.87
N LEU A 121 7.84 -11.49 -19.49
CA LEU A 121 6.49 -11.20 -19.00
C LEU A 121 5.58 -12.43 -19.10
N GLN A 122 4.43 -12.42 -18.42
CA GLN A 122 3.47 -13.53 -18.47
C GLN A 122 2.89 -13.75 -19.87
N PRO A 123 2.52 -15.00 -20.25
CA PRO A 123 1.78 -15.25 -21.48
C PRO A 123 0.47 -14.44 -21.48
N GLY A 124 0.19 -13.70 -22.56
CA GLY A 124 -1.00 -12.85 -22.69
C GLY A 124 -0.72 -11.35 -22.65
N MET A 125 0.40 -10.93 -22.05
CA MET A 125 0.82 -9.53 -22.02
C MET A 125 1.16 -9.02 -23.43
N GLU A 126 0.61 -7.86 -23.81
CA GLU A 126 0.79 -7.26 -25.14
C GLU A 126 2.27 -7.02 -25.47
N ARG A 127 3.02 -6.42 -24.54
CA ARG A 127 4.47 -6.21 -24.67
C ARG A 127 5.25 -7.50 -24.92
N ARG A 128 4.75 -8.66 -24.48
CA ARG A 128 5.37 -9.97 -24.80
C ARG A 128 5.01 -10.43 -26.20
N LYS A 129 3.75 -10.24 -26.64
CA LYS A 129 3.29 -10.61 -27.98
C LYS A 129 4.03 -9.82 -29.05
N GLU A 130 4.27 -8.55 -28.77
CA GLU A 130 5.04 -7.66 -29.63
C GLU A 130 6.53 -7.96 -29.65
N ASN A 131 7.10 -8.57 -28.61
CA ASN A 131 8.54 -8.73 -28.51
C ASN A 131 9.10 -9.64 -29.62
N SER A 132 9.86 -9.05 -30.55
CA SER A 132 10.54 -9.73 -31.66
C SER A 132 12.01 -10.06 -31.36
N THR A 133 12.46 -9.95 -30.11
CA THR A 133 13.84 -10.31 -29.71
C THR A 133 14.10 -11.80 -29.92
N PHE A 134 15.18 -12.16 -30.60
CA PHE A 134 15.56 -13.55 -30.86
C PHE A 134 17.07 -13.77 -30.89
N TYR A 135 17.47 -15.05 -30.82
CA TYR A 135 18.86 -15.47 -30.90
C TYR A 135 19.10 -16.20 -32.22
N HIS A 136 20.04 -15.69 -33.02
CA HIS A 136 20.42 -16.30 -34.29
C HIS A 136 21.63 -17.23 -34.12
N ARG A 137 21.37 -18.54 -34.05
CA ARG A 137 22.38 -19.58 -33.79
C ARG A 137 23.57 -19.53 -34.76
N GLY A 138 23.32 -19.41 -36.06
CA GLY A 138 24.38 -19.44 -37.07
C GLY A 138 25.30 -18.22 -37.10
N LYS A 139 24.89 -17.10 -36.47
CA LYS A 139 25.69 -15.87 -36.38
C LYS A 139 26.22 -15.64 -34.96
N ASP A 140 25.85 -16.51 -34.01
CA ASP A 140 26.07 -16.35 -32.56
C ASP A 140 25.73 -14.94 -32.05
N ARG A 141 24.59 -14.38 -32.50
CA ARG A 141 24.19 -12.99 -32.23
C ARG A 141 22.76 -12.92 -31.68
N LEU A 142 22.55 -11.96 -30.77
CA LEU A 142 21.24 -11.58 -30.26
C LEU A 142 20.73 -10.38 -31.03
N TYR A 143 19.51 -10.47 -31.51
CA TYR A 143 18.78 -9.36 -32.14
C TYR A 143 17.70 -8.92 -31.16
N TRP A 144 17.69 -7.63 -30.84
CA TRP A 144 16.87 -7.05 -29.78
C TRP A 144 15.80 -6.15 -30.35
N ARG A 145 14.56 -6.30 -29.89
CA ARG A 145 13.54 -5.27 -30.06
C ARG A 145 13.76 -4.22 -28.97
N VAL A 146 14.06 -2.99 -29.37
CA VAL A 146 14.24 -1.86 -28.44
C VAL A 146 13.07 -0.91 -28.62
N GLN A 147 12.46 -0.53 -27.49
CA GLN A 147 11.45 0.52 -27.43
C GLN A 147 12.07 1.75 -26.77
N TRP A 148 12.23 2.81 -27.55
CA TRP A 148 12.71 4.10 -27.06
C TRP A 148 11.54 4.92 -26.55
N ARG A 149 11.74 5.57 -25.40
CA ARG A 149 10.82 6.54 -24.82
C ARG A 149 11.63 7.79 -24.53
N PHE A 150 11.22 8.90 -25.10
CA PHE A 150 11.86 10.19 -24.88
C PHE A 150 10.95 11.02 -23.99
N ASP A 151 11.46 11.54 -22.88
CA ASP A 151 10.63 12.31 -21.93
C ASP A 151 10.13 13.64 -22.52
N SER A 152 10.77 14.12 -23.59
CA SER A 152 10.44 15.37 -24.30
C SER A 152 9.45 15.21 -25.45
N VAL A 153 9.09 13.98 -25.85
CA VAL A 153 8.19 13.72 -26.97
C VAL A 153 7.22 12.60 -26.58
N GLU A 154 5.92 12.89 -26.62
CA GLU A 154 4.90 11.86 -26.43
C GLU A 154 4.92 10.88 -27.61
N GLY A 155 5.57 9.72 -27.40
CA GLY A 155 5.64 8.67 -28.40
C GLY A 155 6.63 7.57 -28.01
N ALA A 156 6.36 6.34 -28.45
CA ALA A 156 7.29 5.23 -28.33
C ALA A 156 7.80 4.83 -29.70
N PHE A 157 9.11 4.92 -29.91
CA PHE A 157 9.76 4.55 -31.16
C PHE A 157 10.29 3.12 -31.05
N ILE A 158 9.99 2.28 -32.04
CA ILE A 158 10.39 0.88 -32.06
C ILE A 158 11.51 0.72 -33.09
N ASP A 159 12.67 0.24 -32.64
CA ASP A 159 13.78 -0.12 -33.51
C ASP A 159 13.68 -1.61 -33.87
N GLN A 160 13.70 -1.93 -35.18
CA GLN A 160 13.52 -3.29 -35.73
C GLN A 160 14.80 -3.81 -36.41
N ARG A 161 15.96 -3.65 -35.76
CA ARG A 161 17.26 -4.02 -36.34
C ARG A 161 17.73 -5.45 -36.05
#